data_AF-A0A3S3IS93-F1
#
_entry.id   AF-A0A3S3IS93-F1
#
_cell.length_a   1.000
_cell.length_b   1.000
_cell.length_c   1.000
_cell.angle_alpha   90.00
_cell.angle_beta   90.00
_cell.angle_gamma   90.00
#
_symmetry.space_group_name_H-M   'P 1'
#
loop_
_entity.id
_entity.type
_entity.pdbx_description
1 polymer ?
#
loop_
_entity_poly.entity_id
_entity_poly.type
_entity_poly.pdbx_seq_one_letter_code
_entity_poly.pdbx_strand_id
1 'polypeptide(L)'
;MSIARKLAAARRMLADATAILAEIEVEAEQEKSSSPTWVETGVAAEALGIPLDSVRNLCRQKGYGRKRGGRWEADIGALRTYFAKRDNRDETHRVSSRIK
;
A
#
# COMPACT_ATOMS: atom_id res chain seq x y z
N MET A 1 2.86 19.85 43.56
CA MET A 1 3.20 20.35 42.21
C MET A 1 1.98 21.09 41.64
N SER A 2 2.12 22.36 41.21
CA SER A 2 0.98 23.21 40.77
C SER A 2 0.30 22.66 39.51
N ILE A 3 -1.02 22.89 39.39
CA ILE A 3 -1.83 22.54 38.21
C ILE A 3 -1.22 23.14 36.93
N ALA A 4 -0.69 24.36 37.00
CA ALA A 4 -0.02 25.00 35.86
C ALA A 4 1.22 24.22 35.39
N ARG A 5 1.98 23.61 36.31
CA ARG A 5 3.13 22.76 35.96
C ARG A 5 2.68 21.43 35.34
N LYS A 6 1.59 20.84 35.83
CA LYS A 6 1.01 19.61 35.23
C LYS A 6 0.50 19.87 33.81
N LEU A 7 -0.17 21.01 33.58
CA LEU A 7 -0.63 21.43 32.26
C LEU A 7 0.55 21.65 31.30
N ALA A 8 1.61 22.32 31.74
CA ALA A 8 2.80 22.54 30.92
C ALA A 8 3.52 21.22 30.56
N ALA A 9 3.59 20.28 31.51
CA ALA A 9 4.14 18.95 31.26
C ALA A 9 3.30 18.17 30.23
N ALA A 10 1.97 18.17 30.39
CA ALA A 10 1.07 17.51 29.44
C ALA A 10 1.17 18.10 28.02
N ARG A 11 1.31 19.43 27.90
CA ARG A 11 1.51 20.09 26.61
C ARG A 11 2.83 19.70 25.93
N ARG A 12 3.91 19.53 26.71
CA ARG A 12 5.19 19.03 26.17
C ARG A 12 5.06 17.61 25.64
N MET A 13 4.44 16.72 26.44
CA MET A 13 4.23 15.34 26.01
C MET A 13 3.38 15.25 24.74
N LEU A 14 2.36 16.09 24.59
CA LEU A 14 1.56 16.18 23.36
C LEU A 14 2.41 16.66 22.17
N ALA A 15 3.25 17.68 22.37
CA ALA A 15 4.14 18.17 21.31
C ALA A 15 5.12 17.07 20.84
N ASP A 16 5.70 16.34 21.79
CA ASP A 16 6.62 15.23 21.48
C ASP A 16 5.89 14.11 20.72
N ALA A 17 4.67 13.75 21.16
CA ALA A 17 3.85 12.76 20.46
C ALA A 17 3.47 13.20 19.04
N THR A 18 3.15 14.48 18.83
CA THR A 18 2.87 15.01 17.48
C THR A 18 4.08 15.03 16.57
N ALA A 19 5.29 15.25 17.12
CA ALA A 19 6.53 15.18 16.35
C ALA A 19 6.80 13.76 15.86
N ILE A 20 6.62 12.77 16.73
CA ILE A 20 6.75 11.34 16.37
C ILE A 20 5.73 10.96 15.29
N LEU A 21 4.48 11.42 15.41
CA LEU A 21 3.45 11.16 14.40
C LEU A 21 3.83 11.74 13.03
N ALA A 22 4.35 12.97 12.99
CA ALA A 22 4.78 13.60 11.75
C ALA A 22 5.96 12.84 11.09
N GLU A 23 6.90 12.34 11.89
CA GLU A 23 8.02 11.53 11.41
C GLU A 23 7.53 10.21 10.78
N ILE A 24 6.61 9.51 11.46
CA ILE A 24 6.00 8.28 10.96
C ILE A 24 5.19 8.55 9.67
N GLU A 25 4.47 9.66 9.59
CA GLU A 25 3.73 10.03 8.38
C GLU A 25 4.66 10.24 7.17
N VAL A 26 5.82 10.89 7.39
CA VAL A 26 6.83 11.08 6.33
C VAL A 26 7.44 9.76 5.90
N GLU A 27 7.78 8.87 6.84
CA GLU A 27 8.30 7.54 6.53
C GLU A 27 7.26 6.69 5.76
N ALA A 28 6.01 6.70 6.19
CA ALA A 28 4.92 5.97 5.52
C ALA A 28 4.67 6.49 4.09
N GLU A 29 4.80 7.80 3.86
CA GLU A 29 4.66 8.37 2.52
C GLU A 29 5.88 8.05 1.63
N GLN A 30 7.09 7.98 2.21
CA GLN A 30 8.29 7.53 1.51
C GLN A 30 8.23 6.05 1.14
N GLU A 31 7.71 5.17 2.01
CA GLU A 31 7.51 3.75 1.68
C GLU A 31 6.55 3.53 0.51
N LYS A 32 5.52 4.36 0.38
CA LYS A 32 4.63 4.34 -0.81
C LYS A 32 5.36 4.71 -2.10
N SER A 33 6.45 5.48 -2.01
CA SER A 33 7.30 5.88 -3.13
C SER A 33 8.43 4.89 -3.43
N SER A 34 8.44 3.71 -2.78
CA SER A 34 9.36 2.62 -3.05
C SER A 34 9.46 2.37 -4.56
N SER A 35 10.68 2.52 -5.09
CA SER A 35 11.01 2.30 -6.49
C SER A 35 10.37 1.01 -7.02
N PRO A 36 9.79 1.05 -8.24
CA PRO A 36 9.01 -0.08 -8.77
C PRO A 36 9.86 -1.34 -8.78
N THR A 37 9.42 -2.34 -8.01
CA THR A 37 10.12 -3.62 -7.87
C THR A 37 9.65 -4.53 -8.98
N TRP A 38 10.45 -4.56 -10.05
CA TRP A 38 10.16 -5.33 -11.25
C TRP A 38 10.59 -6.80 -11.07
N VAL A 39 9.63 -7.71 -11.22
CA VAL A 39 9.85 -9.17 -11.15
C VAL A 39 9.23 -9.86 -12.35
N GLU A 40 9.65 -11.07 -12.70
CA GLU A 40 8.98 -11.81 -13.77
C GLU A 40 7.50 -12.09 -13.45
N THR A 41 6.65 -12.10 -14.47
CA THR A 41 5.19 -12.32 -14.27
C THR A 41 4.85 -13.62 -13.53
N GLY A 42 5.69 -14.66 -13.68
CA GLY A 42 5.54 -15.93 -12.94
C GLY A 42 5.76 -15.77 -11.45
N VAL A 43 6.85 -15.09 -11.07
CA VAL A 43 7.18 -14.78 -9.68
C VAL A 43 6.10 -13.89 -9.05
N ALA A 44 5.60 -12.88 -9.78
CA ALA A 44 4.50 -12.05 -9.31
C ALA A 44 3.19 -12.86 -9.08
N ALA A 45 2.90 -13.82 -9.96
CA ALA A 45 1.72 -14.67 -9.85
C ALA A 45 1.78 -15.55 -8.59
N GLU A 46 2.92 -16.20 -8.35
CA GLU A 46 3.16 -17.01 -7.16
C GLU A 46 3.12 -16.17 -5.88
N ALA A 47 3.82 -15.02 -5.87
CA ALA A 47 3.91 -14.16 -4.69
C ALA A 47 2.57 -13.54 -4.28
N LEU A 48 1.64 -13.37 -5.21
CA LEU A 48 0.31 -12.80 -4.95
C LEU A 48 -0.78 -13.87 -4.84
N GLY A 49 -0.49 -15.13 -5.19
CA GLY A 49 -1.48 -16.21 -5.24
C GLY A 49 -2.53 -16.01 -6.34
N ILE A 50 -2.15 -15.43 -7.49
CA ILE A 50 -3.07 -15.02 -8.56
C ILE A 50 -2.73 -15.74 -9.85
N PRO A 51 -3.72 -16.11 -10.69
CA PRO A 51 -3.44 -16.73 -11.98
C PRO A 51 -2.48 -15.90 -12.84
N LEU A 52 -1.48 -16.57 -13.43
CA LEU A 52 -0.47 -15.94 -14.29
C LEU A 52 -1.09 -15.13 -15.45
N ASP A 53 -2.18 -15.62 -16.03
CA ASP A 53 -2.87 -14.92 -17.12
C ASP A 53 -3.51 -13.61 -16.65
N SER A 54 -4.01 -13.55 -15.41
CA SER A 54 -4.51 -12.32 -14.81
C SER A 54 -3.38 -11.30 -14.64
N VAL A 55 -2.20 -11.73 -14.16
CA VAL A 55 -1.02 -10.88 -14.03
C VAL A 55 -0.56 -10.37 -15.40
N ARG A 56 -0.48 -11.24 -16.40
CA ARG A 56 -0.13 -10.86 -17.78
C ARG A 56 -1.13 -9.88 -18.38
N ASN A 57 -2.42 -10.08 -18.12
CA ASN A 57 -3.46 -9.17 -18.59
C ASN A 57 -3.33 -7.79 -17.95
N LEU A 58 -3.09 -7.74 -16.64
CA LEU A 58 -2.84 -6.50 -15.90
C LEU A 58 -1.57 -5.77 -16.41
N CYS A 59 -0.51 -6.52 -16.71
CA CYS A 59 0.70 -5.95 -17.32
C CYS A 59 0.42 -5.31 -18.69
N ARG A 60 -0.42 -5.94 -19.52
CA ARG A 60 -0.73 -5.48 -20.88
C ARG A 60 -1.76 -4.35 -20.94
N GLN A 61 -2.81 -4.43 -20.12
CA GLN A 61 -3.97 -3.53 -20.23
C GLN A 61 -3.90 -2.35 -19.26
N LYS A 62 -3.29 -2.52 -18.09
CA LYS A 62 -3.32 -1.53 -17.01
C LYS A 62 -1.96 -0.87 -16.77
N GLY A 63 -0.93 -1.23 -17.54
CA GLY A 63 0.40 -0.63 -17.45
C GLY A 63 1.24 -1.11 -16.26
N TYR A 64 0.85 -2.21 -15.59
CA TYR A 64 1.61 -2.75 -14.46
C TYR A 64 2.82 -3.61 -14.85
N GLY A 65 3.19 -3.59 -16.12
CA GLY A 65 4.29 -4.42 -16.62
C GLY A 65 5.08 -3.74 -17.72
N ARG A 66 6.30 -4.23 -17.91
CA ARG A 66 7.22 -3.80 -18.96
C ARG A 66 7.86 -5.01 -19.63
N LYS A 67 8.29 -4.85 -20.87
CA LYS A 67 9.14 -5.84 -21.54
C LYS A 67 10.61 -5.50 -21.33
N ARG A 68 11.39 -6.45 -20.81
CA ARG A 68 12.85 -6.36 -20.68
C ARG A 68 13.47 -7.65 -21.21
N GLY A 69 14.38 -7.54 -22.19
CA GLY A 69 15.06 -8.70 -22.78
C GLY A 69 14.11 -9.76 -23.37
N GLY A 70 12.97 -9.35 -23.93
CA GLY A 70 11.96 -10.26 -24.49
C GLY A 70 11.03 -10.92 -23.45
N ARG A 71 11.25 -10.70 -22.15
CA ARG A 71 10.40 -11.20 -21.06
C ARG A 71 9.51 -10.09 -20.52
N TRP A 72 8.33 -10.47 -20.03
CA TRP A 72 7.46 -9.55 -19.30
C TRP A 72 7.84 -9.53 -17.82
N GLU A 73 8.11 -8.33 -17.32
CA GLU A 73 8.26 -8.03 -15.90
C GLU A 73 7.00 -7.29 -15.43
N ALA A 74 6.60 -7.55 -14.19
CA ALA A 74 5.51 -6.90 -13.49
C ALA A 74 6.06 -6.07 -12.33
N ASP A 75 5.48 -4.90 -12.09
CA ASP A 75 5.73 -4.13 -10.87
C ASP A 75 4.90 -4.75 -9.73
N ILE A 76 5.58 -5.46 -8.83
CA ILE A 76 4.92 -6.18 -7.74
C ILE A 76 4.30 -5.20 -6.72
N GLY A 77 4.88 -4.02 -6.51
CA GLY A 77 4.37 -3.02 -5.59
C GLY A 77 3.06 -2.42 -6.09
N ALA A 78 3.02 -2.09 -7.39
CA ALA A 78 1.82 -1.60 -8.03
C ALA A 78 0.71 -2.66 -8.06
N LEU A 79 1.04 -3.94 -8.32
CA LEU A 79 0.08 -5.04 -8.28
C LEU A 79 -0.48 -5.27 -6.87
N ARG A 80 0.36 -5.27 -5.82
CA ARG A 80 -0.10 -5.35 -4.42
C ARG A 80 -1.10 -4.25 -4.11
N THR A 81 -0.78 -3.01 -4.48
CA THR A 81 -1.66 -1.85 -4.27
C THR A 81 -2.97 -1.99 -5.04
N TYR A 82 -2.92 -2.48 -6.28
CA TYR A 82 -4.11 -2.71 -7.09
C TYR A 82 -5.05 -3.73 -6.44
N PHE A 83 -4.52 -4.87 -6.00
CA PHE A 83 -5.33 -5.91 -5.37
C PHE A 83 -5.83 -5.48 -3.99
N ALA A 84 -5.01 -4.82 -3.17
CA ALA A 84 -5.47 -4.25 -1.91
C ALA A 84 -6.62 -3.25 -2.09
N LYS A 85 -6.56 -2.38 -3.12
CA LYS A 85 -7.66 -1.45 -3.43
C LYS A 85 -8.90 -2.17 -3.98
N ARG A 86 -8.71 -3.26 -4.73
CA ARG A 86 -9.82 -4.05 -5.28
C ARG A 86 -10.56 -4.81 -4.17
N ASP A 87 -9.83 -5.48 -3.30
CA ASP A 87 -10.43 -6.29 -2.23
C ASP A 87 -11.20 -5.40 -1.24
N ASN A 88 -10.68 -4.22 -0.90
CA ASN A 88 -11.41 -3.23 -0.10
C ASN A 88 -12.70 -2.72 -0.78
N ARG A 89 -12.71 -2.58 -2.13
CA ARG A 89 -13.95 -2.25 -2.86
C ARG A 89 -14.93 -3.41 -2.83
N ASP A 90 -14.46 -4.63 -3.04
CA ASP A 90 -15.31 -5.82 -3.04
C ASP A 90 -15.88 -6.11 -1.65
N GLU A 91 -15.14 -5.84 -0.56
CA GLU A 91 -15.66 -5.87 0.81
C GLU A 91 -16.79 -4.86 1.01
N THR A 92 -16.59 -3.61 0.58
CA THR A 92 -17.61 -2.56 0.70
C THR A 92 -18.89 -2.94 -0.08
N HIS A 93 -18.76 -3.51 -1.27
CA HIS A 93 -19.89 -3.99 -2.06
C HIS A 93 -20.57 -5.22 -1.45
N ARG A 94 -19.82 -6.15 -0.84
CA ARG A 94 -20.38 -7.33 -0.14
C ARG A 94 -21.19 -6.97 1.09
N VAL A 95 -20.79 -5.94 1.85
CA VAL A 95 -21.56 -5.47 3.00
C VAL A 95 -22.88 -4.84 2.54
N SER A 96 -22.85 -4.07 1.45
CA SER A 96 -24.05 -3.42 0.92
C SER A 96 -25.08 -4.38 0.32
N SER A 97 -24.67 -5.56 -0.17
CA SER A 97 -25.61 -6.57 -0.70
C SER A 97 -26.19 -7.50 0.36
N ARG A 98 -25.60 -7.54 1.57
CA ARG A 98 -26.06 -8.39 2.68
C ARG A 98 -27.10 -7.72 3.58
N ILE A 99 -27.33 -6.42 3.40
CA ILE A 99 -28.38 -5.64 4.05
C ILE A 99 -29.54 -5.51 3.05
N LYS A 100 -30.24 -6.60 2.77
CA LYS A 100 -31.57 -6.60 2.14
C LYS A 100 -32.39 -7.75 2.68
#